data_AF-A0A842KI18-F1
#
_entry.id   AF-A0A842KI18-F1
#
_cell.length_a   1.000
_cell.length_b   1.000
_cell.length_c   1.000
_cell.angle_alpha   90.00
_cell.angle_beta   90.00
_cell.angle_gamma   90.00
#
_symmetry.space_group_name_H-M   'P 1'
#
loop_
_entity.id
_entity.type
_entity.pdbx_description
1 polymer ?
#
loop_
_entity_poly.entity_id
_entity_poly.type
_entity_poly.pdbx_seq_one_letter_code
_entity_poly.pdbx_strand_id
1 'polypeptide(L)'
;MKKLLIYLLILVLLFPLSHSNDLEWKIGDYWKYEVTSWAFYPGGEYAGDVQKVIMEYKVIGKENVTFHDKSYYAYRVEGKIYYDSNLTENFTEFYMTDDLSYLRGWYPYRGGWLTYDPPMERFKFLEVGKKWNQSVVEFYNGSFWEENTTLSLYYECIGKENIKTMAGDFECYIITENYGNIPAFYQLYYFSPSVKNIVLSESYFNGKIGEKKELISTSYTKKPLKIIFIPIVILLVLLFIVYCFWWKYKRY
;
A
#
# COMPACT_ATOMS: atom_id res chain seq x y z
N MET A 1 30.14 37.09 -10.99
CA MET A 1 29.51 36.75 -9.70
C MET A 1 28.00 36.49 -9.80
N LYS A 2 27.16 37.44 -10.23
CA LYS A 2 25.69 37.23 -10.31
C LYS A 2 25.26 35.97 -11.10
N LYS A 3 25.90 35.69 -12.24
CA LYS A 3 25.60 34.51 -13.06
C LYS A 3 25.88 33.18 -12.34
N LEU A 4 26.99 33.09 -11.59
CA LEU A 4 27.37 31.86 -10.88
C LEU A 4 26.40 31.52 -9.74
N LEU A 5 25.88 32.55 -9.06
CA LEU A 5 24.89 32.41 -8.00
C LEU A 5 23.55 31.91 -8.54
N ILE A 6 23.15 32.43 -9.71
CA ILE A 6 21.93 32.00 -10.41
C ILE A 6 22.06 30.54 -10.84
N TYR A 7 23.21 30.11 -11.38
CA TYR A 7 23.41 28.71 -11.75
C TYR A 7 23.38 27.76 -10.54
N LEU A 8 23.93 28.16 -9.39
CA LEU A 8 23.90 27.35 -8.16
C LEU A 8 22.46 27.20 -7.61
N LEU A 9 21.69 28.29 -7.62
CA LEU A 9 20.29 28.30 -7.18
C LEU A 9 19.40 27.47 -8.12
N ILE A 10 19.64 27.57 -9.42
CA ILE A 10 18.99 26.73 -10.43
C ILE A 10 19.38 25.26 -10.22
N LEU A 11 20.64 24.93 -9.90
CA LEU A 11 21.06 23.54 -9.65
C LEU A 11 20.37 22.92 -8.42
N VAL A 12 20.19 23.70 -7.34
CA VAL A 12 19.48 23.27 -6.12
C VAL A 12 17.98 23.13 -6.36
N LEU A 13 17.39 24.00 -7.18
CA LEU A 13 15.99 23.91 -7.59
C LEU A 13 15.73 22.83 -8.65
N LEU A 14 16.77 22.42 -9.40
CA LEU A 14 16.72 21.35 -10.39
C LEU A 14 16.97 19.97 -9.81
N PHE A 15 17.34 19.83 -8.53
CA PHE A 15 17.27 18.53 -7.87
C PHE A 15 15.79 18.16 -7.81
N PRO A 16 15.31 17.19 -8.60
CA PRO A 16 14.00 16.66 -8.34
C PRO A 16 14.12 16.04 -6.95
N LEU A 17 13.26 16.44 -6.03
CA LEU A 17 12.84 15.54 -4.95
C LEU A 17 12.07 14.39 -5.62
N SER A 18 12.75 13.61 -6.46
CA SER A 18 12.28 12.33 -6.95
C SER A 18 12.40 11.41 -5.74
N HIS A 19 11.38 11.45 -4.87
CA HIS A 19 11.00 10.25 -4.17
C HIS A 19 10.66 9.25 -5.27
N SER A 20 11.56 8.30 -5.55
CA SER A 20 11.12 7.13 -6.28
C SER A 20 10.12 6.44 -5.37
N ASN A 21 8.86 6.43 -5.79
CA ASN A 21 7.84 5.61 -5.17
C ASN A 21 8.08 4.16 -5.60
N ASP A 22 9.27 3.61 -5.35
CA ASP A 22 9.54 2.21 -5.67
C ASP A 22 8.69 1.36 -4.72
N LEU A 23 7.62 0.82 -5.28
CA LEU A 23 6.68 -0.09 -4.62
C LEU A 23 7.29 -1.49 -4.43
N GLU A 24 8.57 -1.55 -4.03
CA GLU A 24 9.27 -2.80 -3.81
C GLU A 24 9.25 -3.19 -2.32
N TRP A 25 8.74 -4.38 -2.01
CA TRP A 25 8.88 -4.99 -0.70
C TRP A 25 10.19 -5.73 -0.53
N LYS A 26 10.63 -5.87 0.72
CA LYS A 26 11.81 -6.63 1.13
C LYS A 26 11.38 -7.82 1.96
N ILE A 27 12.16 -8.90 1.86
CA ILE A 27 11.99 -10.05 2.76
C ILE A 27 12.16 -9.56 4.20
N GLY A 28 11.19 -9.92 5.05
CA GLY A 28 11.12 -9.48 6.44
C GLY A 28 10.27 -8.22 6.66
N ASP A 29 9.82 -7.54 5.61
CA ASP A 29 8.82 -6.48 5.75
C ASP A 29 7.53 -7.05 6.34
N TYR A 30 6.91 -6.27 7.22
CA TYR A 30 5.68 -6.67 7.87
C TYR A 30 4.74 -5.51 8.11
N TRP A 31 3.45 -5.86 8.20
CA TRP A 31 2.37 -4.96 8.57
C TRP A 31 1.43 -5.69 9.52
N LYS A 32 1.00 -5.00 10.55
CA LYS A 32 0.06 -5.51 11.55
C LYS A 32 -1.12 -4.57 11.60
N TYR A 33 -2.31 -5.13 11.52
CA TYR A 33 -3.57 -4.43 11.43
C TYR A 33 -4.50 -4.83 12.55
N GLU A 34 -5.32 -3.88 12.97
CA GLU A 34 -6.55 -4.12 13.70
C GLU A 34 -7.71 -4.09 12.71
N VAL A 35 -8.53 -5.14 12.71
CA VAL A 35 -9.68 -5.26 11.83
C VAL A 35 -10.93 -5.33 12.69
N THR A 36 -11.87 -4.45 12.39
CA THR A 36 -13.16 -4.36 13.04
C THR A 36 -14.21 -4.63 11.97
N SER A 37 -14.93 -5.75 12.09
CA SER A 37 -15.96 -6.15 11.13
C SER A 37 -17.31 -6.27 11.81
N TRP A 38 -18.33 -5.76 11.14
CA TRP A 38 -19.72 -6.11 11.39
C TRP A 38 -19.99 -7.35 10.56
N ALA A 39 -20.47 -8.43 11.16
CA ALA A 39 -20.83 -9.63 10.41
C ALA A 39 -21.98 -9.29 9.43
N PHE A 40 -21.63 -8.94 8.19
CA PHE A 40 -22.59 -8.62 7.16
C PHE A 40 -22.83 -9.86 6.30
N TYR A 41 -23.85 -10.65 6.64
CA TYR A 41 -24.36 -11.66 5.72
C TYR A 41 -25.27 -10.96 4.69
N PRO A 42 -25.01 -11.07 3.38
CA PRO A 42 -25.87 -10.51 2.36
C PRO A 42 -27.17 -11.31 2.32
N GLY A 43 -28.17 -10.88 3.10
CA GLY A 43 -29.49 -11.53 3.13
C GLY A 43 -30.34 -11.32 4.39
N GLY A 44 -29.82 -10.73 5.48
CA GLY A 44 -30.63 -10.50 6.67
C GLY A 44 -30.03 -9.50 7.66
N GLU A 45 -30.92 -8.74 8.31
CA GLU A 45 -30.63 -7.89 9.46
C GLU A 45 -30.20 -8.75 10.66
N TYR A 46 -28.97 -9.22 10.67
CA TYR A 46 -28.32 -9.66 11.91
C TYR A 46 -27.11 -8.77 12.14
N ALA A 47 -27.33 -7.73 12.95
CA ALA A 47 -26.25 -7.00 13.59
C ALA A 47 -25.59 -7.94 14.61
N GLY A 48 -24.67 -8.78 14.14
CA GLY A 48 -23.77 -9.52 15.02
C GLY A 48 -22.90 -8.55 15.82
N ASP A 49 -22.42 -9.00 16.97
CA ASP A 49 -21.43 -8.24 17.75
C ASP A 49 -20.24 -7.87 16.88
N VAL A 50 -19.73 -6.65 17.07
CA VAL A 50 -18.52 -6.18 16.39
C VAL A 50 -17.38 -7.12 16.72
N GLN A 51 -16.87 -7.82 15.70
CA GLN A 51 -15.69 -8.66 15.87
C GLN A 51 -14.45 -7.80 15.65
N LYS A 52 -13.53 -7.87 16.61
CA LYS A 52 -12.23 -7.26 16.52
C LYS A 52 -11.18 -8.35 16.44
N VAL A 53 -10.36 -8.31 15.40
CA VAL A 53 -9.26 -9.26 15.21
C VAL A 53 -7.99 -8.51 14.86
N ILE A 54 -6.86 -9.15 15.12
CA ILE A 54 -5.55 -8.64 14.72
C ILE A 54 -5.07 -9.46 13.52
N MET A 55 -4.67 -8.80 12.44
CA MET A 55 -4.06 -9.45 11.29
C MET A 55 -2.59 -9.05 11.16
N GLU A 56 -1.71 -10.02 10.97
CA GLU A 56 -0.30 -9.80 10.65
C GLU A 56 -0.01 -10.30 9.24
N TYR A 57 0.82 -9.55 8.51
CA TYR A 57 1.32 -9.87 7.19
C TYR A 57 2.84 -9.77 7.24
N LYS A 58 3.55 -10.75 6.67
CA LYS A 58 5.01 -10.74 6.58
C LYS A 58 5.48 -11.29 5.24
N VAL A 59 6.34 -10.54 4.57
CA VAL A 59 6.99 -10.99 3.33
C VAL A 59 8.07 -11.99 3.69
N ILE A 60 7.93 -13.23 3.22
CA ILE A 60 8.87 -14.31 3.53
C ILE A 60 9.82 -14.64 2.39
N GLY A 61 9.47 -14.28 1.15
CA GLY A 61 10.27 -14.61 -0.01
C GLY A 61 9.69 -14.08 -1.32
N LYS A 62 10.35 -14.44 -2.42
CA LYS A 62 9.88 -14.29 -3.79
C LYS A 62 9.91 -15.68 -4.44
N GLU A 63 8.87 -16.06 -5.17
CA GLU A 63 8.81 -17.34 -5.88
C GLU A 63 8.02 -17.24 -7.18
N ASN A 64 8.23 -18.22 -8.07
CA ASN A 64 7.43 -18.36 -9.29
C ASN A 64 6.15 -19.13 -8.98
N VAL A 65 5.01 -18.49 -9.20
CA VAL A 65 3.68 -19.08 -9.07
C VAL A 65 3.15 -19.38 -10.46
N THR A 66 2.88 -20.65 -10.75
CA THR A 66 2.30 -21.06 -12.05
C THR A 66 0.80 -21.30 -11.91
N PHE A 67 0.01 -20.74 -12.84
CA PHE A 67 -1.44 -20.93 -12.94
C PHE A 67 -1.88 -20.82 -14.40
N HIS A 68 -2.66 -21.80 -14.90
CA HIS A 68 -3.13 -21.88 -16.29
C HIS A 68 -2.02 -21.58 -17.33
N ASP A 69 -0.90 -22.30 -17.24
CA ASP A 69 0.28 -22.18 -18.12
C ASP A 69 0.99 -20.82 -18.12
N LYS A 70 0.58 -19.88 -17.25
CA LYS A 70 1.27 -18.62 -16.99
C LYS A 70 2.09 -18.73 -15.71
N SER A 71 3.31 -18.20 -15.73
CA SER A 71 4.19 -18.11 -14.55
C SER A 71 4.33 -16.66 -14.13
N TYR A 72 4.08 -16.40 -12.85
CA TYR A 72 4.14 -15.08 -12.23
C TYR A 72 5.25 -15.06 -11.18
N TYR A 73 6.14 -14.07 -11.22
CA TYR A 73 7.12 -13.87 -10.16
C TYR A 73 6.52 -12.98 -9.08
N ALA A 74 6.32 -13.55 -7.89
CA ALA A 74 5.51 -12.94 -6.85
C ALA A 74 6.22 -12.93 -5.49
N TYR A 75 5.95 -11.90 -4.70
CA TYR A 75 6.17 -11.95 -3.25
C TYR A 75 5.26 -13.00 -2.65
N ARG A 76 5.83 -13.85 -1.79
CA ARG A 76 5.07 -14.71 -0.89
C ARG A 76 4.93 -14.02 0.47
N VAL A 77 3.69 -13.82 0.87
CA VAL A 77 3.31 -13.20 2.14
C VAL A 77 2.64 -14.25 3.01
N GLU A 78 3.16 -14.46 4.21
CA GLU A 78 2.47 -15.25 5.23
C GLU A 78 1.76 -14.31 6.18
N GLY A 79 0.56 -14.69 6.57
CA GLY A 79 -0.20 -13.92 7.53
C GLY A 79 -0.86 -14.74 8.60
N LYS A 80 -1.25 -14.05 9.67
CA LYS A 80 -1.87 -14.62 10.86
C LYS A 80 -3.05 -13.76 11.29
N ILE A 81 -4.16 -14.40 11.62
CA ILE A 81 -5.34 -13.76 12.20
C ILE A 81 -5.45 -14.23 13.65
N TYR A 82 -5.43 -13.29 14.58
CA TYR A 82 -5.60 -13.55 16.00
C TYR A 82 -7.00 -13.12 16.42
N TYR A 83 -7.77 -14.08 16.91
CA TYR A 83 -9.12 -13.88 17.43
C TYR A 83 -9.09 -13.75 18.96
N ASP A 84 -10.10 -13.09 19.53
CA ASP A 84 -10.24 -12.94 20.99
C ASP A 84 -10.35 -14.29 21.74
N SER A 85 -10.74 -15.36 21.03
CA SER A 85 -10.86 -16.72 21.55
C SER A 85 -9.53 -17.48 21.72
N ASN A 86 -8.37 -16.80 21.60
CA ASN A 86 -7.03 -17.40 21.46
C ASN A 86 -6.86 -18.31 20.23
N LEU A 87 -7.84 -18.37 19.34
CA LEU A 87 -7.69 -19.02 18.05
C LEU A 87 -6.74 -18.20 17.18
N THR A 88 -5.83 -18.88 16.48
CA THR A 88 -4.98 -18.28 15.46
C THR A 88 -5.14 -19.03 14.15
N GLU A 89 -5.44 -18.30 13.10
CA GLU A 89 -5.52 -18.83 11.74
C GLU A 89 -4.37 -18.27 10.90
N ASN A 90 -3.74 -19.12 10.08
CA ASN A 90 -2.67 -18.71 9.19
C ASN A 90 -3.20 -18.60 7.76
N PHE A 91 -2.75 -17.63 6.99
CA PHE A 91 -3.08 -17.51 5.57
C PHE A 91 -1.81 -17.27 4.75
N THR A 92 -1.90 -17.43 3.44
CA THR A 92 -0.80 -17.15 2.52
C THR A 92 -1.31 -16.38 1.33
N GLU A 93 -0.63 -15.31 0.96
CA GLU A 93 -0.99 -14.45 -0.16
C GLU A 93 0.20 -14.21 -1.09
N PHE A 94 -0.11 -13.87 -2.33
CA PHE A 94 0.86 -13.62 -3.38
C PHE A 94 0.57 -12.32 -4.09
N TYR A 95 1.62 -11.50 -4.21
CA TYR A 95 1.57 -10.18 -4.84
C TYR A 95 2.66 -10.10 -5.90
N MET A 96 2.35 -9.54 -7.07
CA MET A 96 3.28 -9.36 -8.15
C MET A 96 4.47 -8.49 -7.74
N THR A 97 5.69 -8.83 -8.19
CA THR A 97 6.90 -8.11 -7.75
C THR A 97 7.14 -6.76 -8.39
N ASP A 98 6.51 -6.50 -9.53
CA ASP A 98 6.66 -5.31 -10.36
C ASP A 98 5.73 -4.16 -9.91
N ASP A 99 4.49 -4.47 -9.55
CA ASP A 99 3.47 -3.46 -9.27
C ASP A 99 2.62 -3.71 -8.00
N LEU A 100 2.91 -4.78 -7.25
CA LEU A 100 2.14 -5.25 -6.08
C LEU A 100 0.69 -5.63 -6.40
N SER A 101 0.36 -5.94 -7.66
CA SER A 101 -0.94 -6.49 -8.03
C SER A 101 -1.22 -7.80 -7.29
N TYR A 102 -2.45 -7.99 -6.82
CA TYR A 102 -2.82 -9.15 -6.02
C TYR A 102 -3.12 -10.35 -6.92
N LEU A 103 -2.35 -11.43 -6.77
CA LEU A 103 -2.42 -12.61 -7.62
C LEU A 103 -3.34 -13.69 -7.03
N ARG A 104 -3.07 -14.13 -5.81
CA ARG A 104 -3.83 -15.21 -5.16
C ARG A 104 -3.66 -15.23 -3.65
N GLY A 105 -4.58 -15.89 -2.95
CA GLY A 105 -4.47 -16.15 -1.52
C GLY A 105 -5.11 -17.47 -1.11
N TRP A 106 -4.60 -18.08 -0.05
CA TRP A 106 -5.19 -19.22 0.65
C TRP A 106 -5.67 -18.78 2.02
N TYR A 107 -6.93 -19.06 2.32
CA TYR A 107 -7.55 -18.67 3.59
C TYR A 107 -8.22 -19.88 4.26
N PRO A 108 -7.92 -20.16 5.55
CA PRO A 108 -8.50 -21.31 6.27
C PRO A 108 -10.02 -21.31 6.31
N TYR A 109 -10.63 -20.15 6.60
CA TYR A 109 -12.09 -20.00 6.69
C TYR A 109 -12.82 -20.27 5.36
N ARG A 110 -12.13 -20.13 4.22
CA ARG A 110 -12.66 -20.57 2.91
C ARG A 110 -12.33 -22.04 2.66
N GLY A 111 -11.17 -22.50 3.12
CA GLY A 111 -10.70 -23.87 2.86
C GLY A 111 -10.26 -24.07 1.41
N GLY A 112 -9.67 -23.02 0.82
CA GLY A 112 -9.36 -23.00 -0.61
C GLY A 112 -8.43 -21.87 -1.03
N TRP A 113 -7.99 -21.96 -2.28
CA TRP A 113 -7.24 -20.91 -2.98
C TRP A 113 -8.19 -20.02 -3.76
N LEU A 114 -7.97 -18.72 -3.67
CA LEU A 114 -8.62 -17.70 -4.49
C LEU A 114 -7.55 -17.09 -5.40
N THR A 115 -7.69 -17.22 -6.72
CA THR A 115 -6.70 -16.76 -7.71
C THR A 115 -7.37 -15.84 -8.72
N TYR A 116 -6.68 -14.78 -9.14
CA TYR A 116 -7.18 -13.81 -10.12
C TYR A 116 -6.35 -13.86 -11.40
N ASP A 117 -7.01 -13.92 -12.55
CA ASP A 117 -6.38 -13.80 -13.87
C ASP A 117 -7.12 -12.75 -14.72
N PRO A 118 -6.45 -11.63 -15.08
CA PRO A 118 -5.14 -11.19 -14.62
C PRO A 118 -5.11 -10.84 -13.11
N PRO A 119 -3.91 -10.71 -12.48
CA PRO A 119 -3.77 -10.21 -11.10
C PRO A 119 -4.47 -8.85 -10.90
N MET A 120 -5.06 -8.61 -9.73
CA MET A 120 -5.83 -7.38 -9.46
C MET A 120 -4.91 -6.17 -9.27
N GLU A 121 -5.05 -5.17 -10.14
CA GLU A 121 -4.19 -3.98 -10.22
C GLU A 121 -4.70 -2.80 -9.35
N ARG A 122 -4.92 -3.05 -8.05
CA ARG A 122 -5.52 -2.06 -7.12
C ARG A 122 -4.73 -0.75 -6.97
N PHE A 123 -3.43 -0.76 -7.22
CA PHE A 123 -2.54 0.39 -6.96
C PHE A 123 -1.81 0.86 -8.23
N LYS A 124 -2.33 0.53 -9.41
CA LYS A 124 -1.71 0.85 -10.71
C LYS A 124 -1.37 2.34 -10.88
N PHE A 125 -2.29 3.21 -10.46
CA PHE A 125 -2.13 4.66 -10.58
C PHE A 125 -2.29 5.34 -9.22
N LEU A 126 -1.18 5.85 -8.70
CA LEU A 126 -1.13 6.71 -7.51
C LEU A 126 -1.08 8.19 -7.90
N GLU A 127 -2.08 8.63 -8.67
CA GLU A 127 -2.22 10.01 -9.13
C GLU A 127 -3.68 10.44 -9.02
N VAL A 128 -3.92 11.56 -8.33
CA VAL A 128 -5.27 12.06 -8.04
C VAL A 128 -6.03 12.35 -9.34
N GLY A 129 -7.28 11.89 -9.41
CA GLY A 129 -8.17 12.02 -10.56
C GLY A 129 -8.01 10.91 -11.60
N LYS A 130 -7.03 10.02 -11.48
CA LYS A 130 -6.90 8.85 -12.37
C LYS A 130 -7.97 7.82 -12.06
N LYS A 131 -8.56 7.30 -13.14
CA LYS A 131 -9.55 6.22 -13.14
C LYS A 131 -9.05 5.08 -13.99
N TRP A 132 -9.29 3.86 -13.56
CA TRP A 132 -9.01 2.67 -14.35
C TRP A 132 -10.01 1.58 -14.01
N ASN A 133 -10.14 0.61 -14.89
CA ASN A 133 -10.98 -0.55 -14.68
C ASN A 133 -10.25 -1.81 -15.08
N GLN A 134 -10.73 -2.93 -14.57
CA GLN A 134 -10.16 -4.24 -14.87
C GLN A 134 -11.28 -5.27 -14.89
N SER A 135 -11.26 -6.14 -15.89
CA SER A 135 -12.04 -7.37 -15.84
C SER A 135 -11.10 -8.49 -15.43
N VAL A 136 -11.42 -9.16 -14.32
CA VAL A 136 -10.63 -10.28 -13.80
C VAL A 136 -11.52 -11.49 -13.64
N VAL A 137 -10.98 -12.67 -13.92
CA VAL A 137 -11.64 -13.92 -13.54
C VAL A 137 -11.13 -14.32 -12.18
N GLU A 138 -12.03 -14.38 -11.20
CA GLU A 138 -11.79 -14.94 -9.88
C GLU A 138 -12.03 -16.44 -9.94
N PHE A 139 -10.98 -17.22 -9.69
CA PHE A 139 -11.01 -18.66 -9.59
C PHE A 139 -10.91 -19.07 -8.13
N TYR A 140 -11.97 -19.66 -7.60
CA TYR A 140 -11.93 -20.29 -6.30
C TYR A 140 -11.77 -21.79 -6.47
N ASN A 141 -10.71 -22.33 -5.88
CA ASN A 141 -10.44 -23.76 -5.78
C ASN A 141 -10.50 -24.16 -4.30
N GLY A 142 -11.69 -24.56 -3.86
CA GLY A 142 -11.97 -25.03 -2.51
C GLY A 142 -11.75 -26.52 -2.35
N SER A 143 -11.68 -26.96 -1.09
CA SER A 143 -11.57 -28.39 -0.76
C SER A 143 -12.75 -29.24 -1.25
N PHE A 144 -13.91 -28.61 -1.53
CA PHE A 144 -15.16 -29.30 -1.85
C PHE A 144 -15.78 -28.90 -3.20
N TRP A 145 -15.45 -27.72 -3.74
CA TRP A 145 -15.95 -27.24 -5.02
C TRP A 145 -14.98 -26.26 -5.66
N GLU A 146 -15.09 -26.15 -6.98
CA GLU A 146 -14.41 -25.14 -7.78
C GLU A 146 -15.47 -24.24 -8.42
N GLU A 147 -15.24 -22.95 -8.40
CA GLU A 147 -16.09 -21.95 -9.05
C GLU A 147 -15.23 -20.89 -9.72
N ASN A 148 -15.75 -20.31 -10.79
CA ASN A 148 -15.15 -19.14 -11.40
C ASN A 148 -16.21 -18.08 -11.66
N THR A 149 -15.82 -16.83 -11.48
CA THR A 149 -16.69 -15.68 -11.75
C THR A 149 -15.89 -14.56 -12.37
N THR A 150 -16.51 -13.83 -13.30
CA THR A 150 -15.88 -12.65 -13.88
C THR A 150 -16.29 -11.42 -13.08
N LEU A 151 -15.31 -10.74 -12.50
CA LEU A 151 -15.49 -9.49 -11.79
C LEU A 151 -15.16 -8.33 -12.73
N SER A 152 -15.97 -7.27 -12.67
CA SER A 152 -15.66 -5.99 -13.29
C SER A 152 -15.34 -5.00 -12.18
N LEU A 153 -14.10 -4.56 -12.10
CA LEU A 153 -13.57 -3.73 -11.02
C LEU A 153 -13.34 -2.32 -11.56
N TYR A 154 -13.79 -1.31 -10.82
CA TYR A 154 -13.61 0.10 -11.17
C TYR A 154 -12.90 0.82 -10.05
N TYR A 155 -11.82 1.50 -10.40
CA TYR A 155 -10.94 2.18 -9.48
C TYR A 155 -10.83 3.67 -9.80
N GLU A 156 -10.73 4.48 -8.74
CA GLU A 156 -10.41 5.90 -8.86
C GLU A 156 -9.54 6.35 -7.70
N CYS A 157 -8.43 7.05 -8.00
CA CYS A 157 -7.67 7.76 -6.99
C CYS A 157 -8.34 9.11 -6.73
N ILE A 158 -9.17 9.20 -5.69
CA ILE A 158 -10.03 10.37 -5.44
C ILE A 158 -9.33 11.50 -4.70
N GLY A 159 -8.17 11.25 -4.08
CA GLY A 159 -7.48 12.28 -3.32
C GLY A 159 -6.27 11.80 -2.53
N LYS A 160 -5.79 12.71 -1.67
CA LYS A 160 -4.75 12.45 -0.67
C LYS A 160 -5.20 12.92 0.70
N GLU A 161 -4.84 12.18 1.73
CA GLU A 161 -5.16 12.52 3.12
C GLU A 161 -4.06 12.05 4.07
N ASN A 162 -3.84 12.80 5.15
CA ASN A 162 -2.96 12.38 6.23
C ASN A 162 -3.75 11.51 7.21
N ILE A 163 -3.46 10.21 7.22
CA ILE A 163 -4.09 9.23 8.09
C ILE A 163 -3.22 9.02 9.33
N LYS A 164 -3.81 9.19 10.50
CA LYS A 164 -3.19 8.94 11.78
C LYS A 164 -3.67 7.61 12.33
N THR A 165 -2.74 6.71 12.62
CA THR A 165 -3.01 5.41 13.24
C THR A 165 -2.07 5.17 14.42
N MET A 166 -2.21 4.02 15.09
CA MET A 166 -1.25 3.61 16.13
C MET A 166 0.18 3.41 15.59
N ALA A 167 0.34 3.10 14.30
CA ALA A 167 1.65 2.96 13.66
C ALA A 167 2.33 4.31 13.34
N GLY A 168 1.59 5.42 13.34
CA GLY A 168 2.09 6.76 13.04
C GLY A 168 1.17 7.58 12.13
N ASP A 169 1.70 8.68 11.59
CA ASP A 169 1.00 9.56 10.65
C ASP A 169 1.51 9.33 9.22
N PHE A 170 0.61 9.11 8.26
CA PHE A 170 0.96 8.75 6.89
C PHE A 170 0.19 9.58 5.87
N GLU A 171 0.88 10.23 4.93
CA GLU A 171 0.22 10.74 3.72
C GLU A 171 -0.17 9.53 2.87
N CYS A 172 -1.47 9.42 2.58
CA CYS A 172 -2.07 8.31 1.85
C CYS A 172 -2.78 8.82 0.59
N TYR A 173 -2.71 8.05 -0.49
CA TYR A 173 -3.63 8.16 -1.62
C TYR A 173 -4.91 7.41 -1.27
N ILE A 174 -6.05 8.02 -1.56
CA ILE A 174 -7.37 7.41 -1.35
C ILE A 174 -7.82 6.81 -2.67
N ILE A 175 -8.06 5.51 -2.68
CA ILE A 175 -8.49 4.76 -3.86
C ILE A 175 -9.84 4.13 -3.56
N THR A 176 -10.82 4.42 -4.40
CA THR A 176 -12.12 3.74 -4.37
C THR A 176 -12.04 2.48 -5.22
N GLU A 177 -12.67 1.40 -4.79
CA GLU A 177 -12.90 0.18 -5.58
C GLU A 177 -14.40 -0.13 -5.57
N ASN A 178 -14.98 -0.31 -6.76
CA ASN A 178 -16.37 -0.68 -6.94
C ASN A 178 -16.47 -1.99 -7.73
N TYR A 179 -17.43 -2.83 -7.34
CA TYR A 179 -17.72 -4.10 -8.00
C TYR A 179 -18.91 -3.94 -8.95
N GLY A 180 -18.64 -4.03 -10.24
CA GLY A 180 -19.62 -3.79 -11.30
C GLY A 180 -20.19 -2.36 -11.22
N ASN A 181 -21.45 -2.22 -11.62
CA ASN A 181 -22.22 -0.98 -11.46
C ASN A 181 -23.08 -1.01 -10.19
N ILE A 182 -22.65 -1.71 -9.12
CA ILE A 182 -23.41 -1.81 -7.87
C ILE A 182 -22.93 -0.70 -6.92
N PRO A 183 -23.62 0.46 -6.82
CA PRO A 183 -23.14 1.58 -6.01
C PRO A 183 -23.25 1.30 -4.51
N ALA A 184 -24.03 0.26 -4.16
CA ALA A 184 -24.29 -0.14 -2.79
C ALA A 184 -23.05 -0.72 -2.10
N PHE A 185 -22.10 -1.31 -2.83
CA PHE A 185 -20.91 -1.93 -2.24
C PHE A 185 -19.63 -1.37 -2.85
N TYR A 186 -18.80 -0.76 -2.01
CA TYR A 186 -17.52 -0.19 -2.42
C TYR A 186 -16.50 -0.28 -1.28
N GLN A 187 -15.22 -0.22 -1.64
CA GLN A 187 -14.12 -0.17 -0.68
C GLN A 187 -13.32 1.11 -0.87
N LEU A 188 -12.81 1.65 0.23
CA LEU A 188 -11.81 2.71 0.26
C LEU A 188 -10.49 2.12 0.73
N TYR A 189 -9.42 2.36 -0.02
CA TYR A 189 -8.06 2.03 0.36
C TYR A 189 -7.25 3.30 0.53
N TYR A 190 -6.63 3.45 1.70
CA TYR A 190 -5.70 4.53 2.01
C TYR A 190 -4.29 3.97 1.91
N PHE A 191 -3.71 4.08 0.71
CA PHE A 191 -2.40 3.54 0.40
C PHE A 191 -1.30 4.57 0.64
N SER A 192 -0.28 4.25 1.44
CA SER A 192 0.87 5.13 1.61
C SER A 192 2.13 4.54 0.98
N PRO A 193 2.78 5.24 0.02
CA PRO A 193 4.08 4.82 -0.50
C PRO A 193 5.17 4.73 0.58
N SER A 194 5.02 5.46 1.69
CA SER A 194 6.01 5.47 2.78
C SER A 194 6.08 4.14 3.55
N VAL A 195 4.96 3.40 3.61
CA VAL A 195 4.90 2.04 4.16
C VAL A 195 4.68 0.98 3.07
N LYS A 196 4.60 1.41 1.80
CA LYS A 196 4.39 0.58 0.61
C LYS A 196 3.18 -0.35 0.70
N ASN A 197 2.17 0.03 1.46
CA ASN A 197 0.99 -0.78 1.71
C ASN A 197 -0.18 0.11 2.15
N ILE A 198 -1.34 -0.52 2.30
CA ILE A 198 -2.56 0.06 2.87
C ILE A 198 -2.28 0.42 4.34
N VAL A 199 -2.61 1.66 4.72
CA VAL A 199 -2.59 2.16 6.10
C VAL A 199 -3.98 2.01 6.74
N LEU A 200 -5.02 2.23 5.96
CA LEU A 200 -6.42 2.08 6.35
C LEU A 200 -7.21 1.53 5.16
N SER A 201 -8.15 0.62 5.40
CA SER A 201 -9.20 0.32 4.43
C SER A 201 -10.57 0.22 5.08
N GLU A 202 -11.59 0.61 4.34
CA GLU A 202 -12.97 0.66 4.80
C GLU A 202 -13.88 0.06 3.72
N SER A 203 -14.66 -0.94 4.10
CA SER A 203 -15.66 -1.55 3.22
C SER A 203 -17.04 -1.02 3.57
N TYR A 204 -17.77 -0.55 2.56
CA TYR A 204 -19.08 0.04 2.72
C TYR A 204 -20.17 -0.80 2.07
N PHE A 205 -21.30 -0.91 2.75
CA PHE A 205 -22.56 -1.42 2.20
C PHE A 205 -23.69 -0.43 2.47
N ASN A 206 -24.37 0.05 1.42
CA ASN A 206 -25.42 1.07 1.50
C ASN A 206 -25.01 2.31 2.33
N GLY A 207 -23.76 2.76 2.16
CA GLY A 207 -23.21 3.91 2.87
C GLY A 207 -22.86 3.68 4.34
N LYS A 208 -23.03 2.46 4.87
CA LYS A 208 -22.59 2.08 6.22
C LYS A 208 -21.29 1.30 6.15
N ILE A 209 -20.38 1.53 7.09
CA ILE A 209 -19.13 0.78 7.21
C ILE A 209 -19.47 -0.65 7.68
N GLY A 210 -19.11 -1.64 6.87
CA GLY A 210 -19.17 -3.06 7.23
C GLY A 210 -17.86 -3.61 7.78
N GLU A 211 -16.72 -3.09 7.33
CA GLU A 211 -15.40 -3.48 7.84
C GLU A 211 -14.45 -2.28 7.83
N LYS A 212 -13.60 -2.19 8.85
CA LYS A 212 -12.47 -1.25 8.94
C LYS A 212 -11.20 -2.01 9.28
N LYS A 213 -10.13 -1.84 8.51
CA LYS A 213 -8.79 -2.39 8.74
C LYS A 213 -7.79 -1.24 8.90
N GLU A 214 -7.22 -1.07 10.09
CA GLU A 214 -6.31 0.04 10.42
C GLU A 214 -4.91 -0.48 10.80
N LEU A 215 -3.86 0.15 10.28
CA LEU A 215 -2.47 -0.24 10.52
C LEU A 215 -2.03 0.15 11.94
N ILE A 216 -1.58 -0.83 12.71
CA ILE A 216 -1.15 -0.64 14.11
C ILE A 216 0.35 -0.81 14.33
N SER A 217 1.04 -1.53 13.44
CA SER A 217 2.50 -1.64 13.46
C SER A 217 3.06 -2.02 12.09
N THR A 218 4.30 -1.63 11.79
CA THR A 218 4.98 -1.98 10.53
C THR A 218 6.51 -1.93 10.68
N SER A 219 7.24 -2.64 9.80
CA SER A 219 8.70 -2.52 9.67
C SER A 219 9.15 -1.14 9.16
N TYR A 220 8.24 -0.40 8.51
CA TYR A 220 8.45 0.92 7.96
C TYR A 220 8.30 2.01 9.03
N THR A 221 9.14 1.96 10.06
CA THR A 221 9.22 3.08 11.01
C THR A 221 9.71 4.32 10.27
N LYS A 222 9.09 5.49 10.52
CA LYS A 222 9.66 6.77 10.10
C LYS A 222 11.06 6.86 10.71
N LYS A 223 12.10 6.60 9.93
CA LYS A 223 13.43 7.04 10.29
C LYS A 223 13.29 8.55 10.47
N PRO A 224 13.60 9.12 11.65
CA PRO A 224 13.65 10.56 11.76
C PRO A 224 14.55 11.02 10.64
N LEU A 225 14.06 11.95 9.81
CA LEU A 225 14.80 12.49 8.67
C LEU A 225 16.20 12.76 9.19
N LYS A 226 17.19 11.93 8.82
CA LYS A 226 18.55 12.14 9.29
C LYS A 226 18.91 13.48 8.68
N ILE A 227 18.95 14.50 9.51
CA ILE A 227 19.26 15.88 9.17
C ILE A 227 20.75 15.95 8.81
N ILE A 228 21.18 15.16 7.83
CA ILE A 228 22.50 15.21 7.20
C ILE A 228 22.49 16.35 6.16
N PHE A 229 21.30 16.73 5.68
CA PHE A 229 21.15 17.82 4.72
C PHE A 229 21.51 19.19 5.32
N ILE A 230 21.17 19.46 6.58
CA ILE A 230 21.52 20.74 7.24
C ILE A 230 23.05 20.94 7.35
N PRO A 231 23.86 19.99 7.86
CA PRO A 231 25.31 20.18 7.92
C PRO A 231 25.96 20.28 6.53
N ILE A 232 25.45 19.57 5.51
CA ILE A 232 25.95 19.70 4.12
C ILE A 232 25.63 21.08 3.55
N VAL A 233 24.41 21.57 3.74
CA VAL A 233 24.00 22.93 3.30
C VAL A 233 24.82 24.00 4.04
N ILE A 234 25.02 23.87 5.36
CA ILE A 234 25.85 24.78 6.15
C ILE A 234 27.30 24.75 5.65
N LEU A 235 27.87 23.57 5.39
CA LEU A 235 29.23 23.44 4.86
C LEU A 235 29.38 24.10 3.48
N LEU A 236 28.42 23.91 2.58
CA LEU A 236 28.42 24.54 1.25
C LEU A 236 28.31 26.07 1.35
N VAL A 237 27.48 26.58 2.26
CA VAL A 237 27.38 28.03 2.54
C VAL A 237 28.71 28.57 3.10
N LEU A 238 29.35 27.85 4.03
CA LEU A 238 30.65 28.25 4.59
C LEU A 238 31.76 28.27 3.53
N LEU A 239 31.86 27.22 2.70
CA LEU A 239 32.80 27.17 1.59
C LEU A 239 32.58 28.32 0.59
N PHE A 240 31.32 28.66 0.33
CA PHE A 240 30.96 29.79 -0.53
C PHE A 240 31.40 31.15 0.06
N ILE A 241 31.21 31.34 1.37
CA ILE A 241 31.66 32.54 2.08
C ILE A 241 33.19 32.66 1.98
N VAL A 242 33.93 31.59 2.27
CA VAL A 242 35.41 31.56 2.19
C VAL A 242 35.89 31.89 0.77
N TYR A 243 35.27 31.31 -0.25
CA TYR A 243 35.59 31.60 -1.65
C TYR A 243 35.36 33.08 -2.00
N CYS A 244 34.27 33.69 -1.52
CA CYS A 244 34.00 35.11 -1.75
C CYS A 244 35.06 36.02 -1.11
N PHE A 245 35.51 35.70 0.11
CA PHE A 245 36.59 36.43 0.77
C PHE A 245 37.93 36.27 0.05
N TRP A 246 38.29 35.05 -0.36
CA TRP A 246 39.52 34.77 -1.10
C TRP A 246 39.56 35.52 -2.45
N TRP A 247 38.45 35.55 -3.17
CA TRP A 247 38.33 36.26 -4.44
C TRP A 247 38.45 37.78 -4.28
N LYS A 248 37.95 38.35 -3.17
CA LYS A 248 38.10 39.77 -2.85
C LYS A 248 39.57 40.12 -2.53
N TYR A 249 40.29 39.25 -1.83
CA TYR A 249 41.69 39.46 -1.46
C TYR A 249 42.62 39.45 -2.68
N LYS A 250 42.35 38.59 -3.68
CA LYS A 250 43.16 38.49 -4.91
C LYS A 250 43.04 39.69 -5.88
N ARG A 251 42.16 40.65 -5.57
CA ARG A 251 41.92 41.86 -6.38
C ARG A 251 42.57 43.13 -5.79
N TYR A 252 43.18 43.02 -4.61
CA TYR A 252 44.09 44.02 -4.04
C TYR A 252 45.52 43.53 -4.18
#